data_AF-A0A9E3MEE2-F1
#
_entry.id   AF-A0A9E3MEE2-F1
#
_cell.length_a   1.000
_cell.length_b   1.000
_cell.length_c   1.000
_cell.angle_alpha   90.00
_cell.angle_beta   90.00
_cell.angle_gamma   90.00
#
_symmetry.space_group_name_H-M   'P 1'
#
loop_
_entity.id
_entity.type
_entity.pdbx_description
1 polymer ?
#
loop_
_entity_poly.entity_id
_entity_poly.type
_entity_poly.pdbx_seq_one_letter_code
_entity_poly.pdbx_strand_id
1 'polypeptide(L)'
;MRATTALLAAKPVISLGASVYDMPGVTHQGSLASFWTKPEAPQAGMPDALARALIATIQVRGGFIGKAAIESGAHEMVERILAPSPHLSERPAGPVAFRYEAELSNG
;
A
#
# COMPACT_ATOMS: atom_id res chain seq x y z
N MET A 1 3.38 -9.02 13.39
CA MET A 1 3.27 -7.55 13.28
C MET A 1 3.04 -7.22 11.81
N ARG A 2 1.99 -6.47 11.44
CA ARG A 2 1.68 -6.16 10.02
C ARG A 2 2.59 -5.02 9.52
N ALA A 3 3.03 -5.06 8.27
CA ALA A 3 3.96 -4.07 7.69
C ALA A 3 3.48 -2.62 7.82
N THR A 4 2.17 -2.37 7.64
CA THR A 4 1.57 -1.04 7.80
C THR A 4 1.71 -0.50 9.23
N THR A 5 1.63 -1.36 10.25
CA THR A 5 1.80 -0.93 11.65
C THR A 5 3.24 -0.49 11.91
N ALA A 6 4.22 -1.18 11.33
CA ALA A 6 5.63 -0.80 11.43
C ALA A 6 5.93 0.54 10.72
N LEU A 7 5.35 0.74 9.52
CA LEU A 7 5.43 2.01 8.78
C LEU A 7 4.87 3.18 9.60
N LEU A 8 3.68 3.03 10.18
CA LEU A 8 3.06 4.05 11.02
C LEU A 8 3.86 4.35 12.30
N ALA A 9 4.61 3.38 12.81
CA ALA A 9 5.54 3.54 13.92
C ALA A 9 6.92 4.09 13.49
N ALA A 10 7.06 4.58 12.25
CA ALA A 10 8.30 5.08 11.66
C ALA A 10 9.47 4.08 11.74
N LYS A 11 9.18 2.77 11.66
CA LYS A 11 10.19 1.72 11.63
C LYS A 11 10.59 1.41 10.18
N PRO A 12 11.86 1.04 9.93
CA PRO A 12 12.28 0.57 8.61
C PRO A 12 11.43 -0.61 8.13
N VAL A 13 10.96 -0.53 6.88
CA VAL A 13 10.18 -1.57 6.23
C VAL A 13 10.70 -1.75 4.80
N ILE A 14 10.91 -3.00 4.39
CA ILE A 14 11.18 -3.40 3.01
C ILE A 14 9.95 -4.11 2.46
N SER A 15 9.56 -3.83 1.22
CA SER A 15 8.41 -4.47 0.59
C SER A 15 8.84 -5.59 -0.35
N LEU A 16 8.50 -6.83 0.00
CA LEU A 16 8.86 -8.03 -0.78
C LEU A 16 7.82 -8.39 -1.85
N GLY A 17 6.70 -7.69 -1.91
CA GLY A 17 5.62 -7.96 -2.86
C GLY A 17 4.96 -6.68 -3.37
N ALA A 18 3.96 -6.83 -4.23
CA ALA A 18 3.20 -5.68 -4.74
C ALA A 18 2.47 -5.00 -3.58
N SER A 19 2.90 -3.79 -3.24
CA SER A 19 2.36 -3.05 -2.12
C SER A 19 2.18 -1.58 -2.49
N VAL A 20 1.05 -1.00 -2.08
CA VAL A 20 0.69 0.40 -2.35
C VAL A 20 1.64 1.42 -1.70
N TYR A 21 2.50 0.96 -0.80
CA TYR A 21 3.46 1.78 -0.06
C TYR A 21 4.92 1.49 -0.46
N ASP A 22 5.18 0.68 -1.50
CA ASP A 22 6.54 0.49 -2.01
C ASP A 22 6.97 1.69 -2.83
N MET A 23 7.49 2.71 -2.15
CA MET A 23 7.95 3.94 -2.78
C MET A 23 9.09 4.59 -1.99
N PRO A 24 9.97 5.36 -2.66
CA PRO A 24 11.04 6.10 -2.01
C PRO A 24 10.51 7.00 -0.88
N GLY A 25 11.20 6.99 0.25
CA GLY A 25 10.84 7.78 1.43
C GLY A 25 9.74 7.16 2.32
N VAL A 26 9.09 6.08 1.87
CA VAL A 26 8.12 5.32 2.68
C VAL A 26 8.70 3.97 3.09
N THR A 27 9.29 3.22 2.15
CA THR A 27 9.99 1.95 2.43
C THR A 27 11.45 2.02 2.03
N HIS A 28 12.27 1.15 2.60
CA HIS A 28 13.65 0.95 2.16
C HIS A 28 13.66 0.47 0.71
N GLN A 29 14.45 1.15 -0.13
CA GLN A 29 14.53 0.86 -1.57
C GLN A 29 15.83 0.15 -1.98
N GLY A 30 16.77 -0.06 -1.05
CA GLY A 30 18.01 -0.81 -1.27
C GLY A 30 17.78 -2.32 -1.40
N SER A 31 18.86 -3.09 -1.49
CA SER A 31 18.80 -4.56 -1.57
C SER A 31 18.31 -5.19 -0.26
N LEU A 32 17.93 -6.47 -0.33
CA LEU A 32 17.55 -7.20 0.87
C LEU A 32 18.71 -7.30 1.87
N ALA A 33 19.95 -7.41 1.37
CA ALA A 33 21.15 -7.41 2.21
C ALA A 33 21.40 -6.05 2.89
N SER A 34 21.17 -4.92 2.20
CA SER A 34 21.34 -3.60 2.82
C SER A 34 20.28 -3.31 3.87
N PHE A 35 19.09 -3.91 3.77
CA PHE A 35 18.07 -3.78 4.81
C PHE A 35 18.54 -4.31 6.17
N TRP A 36 19.23 -5.44 6.20
CA TRP A 36 19.72 -6.04 7.45
C TRP A 36 20.91 -5.32 8.06
N THR A 37 21.71 -4.64 7.23
CA THR A 37 22.97 -4.00 7.66
C THR A 37 22.85 -2.49 7.86
N LYS A 38 22.03 -1.83 7.04
CA LYS A 38 21.80 -0.38 7.05
C LYS A 38 20.35 -0.06 6.66
N PRO A 39 19.37 -0.40 7.51
CA PRO A 39 17.97 -0.14 7.21
C PRO A 39 17.70 1.37 7.17
N GLU A 40 16.90 1.80 6.19
CA GLU A 40 16.44 3.19 6.08
C GLU A 40 15.05 3.33 6.69
N ALA A 41 14.89 4.27 7.61
CA ALA A 41 13.60 4.60 8.18
C ALA A 41 12.76 5.43 7.18
N PRO A 42 11.42 5.35 7.26
CA PRO A 42 10.55 6.24 6.51
C PRO A 42 10.88 7.71 6.81
N GLN A 43 10.79 8.57 5.80
CA GLN A 43 10.96 10.00 5.97
C GLN A 43 9.93 10.55 6.96
N ALA A 44 10.32 11.56 7.74
CA ALA A 44 9.41 12.18 8.70
C ALA A 44 8.15 12.71 8.00
N GLY A 45 6.97 12.39 8.55
CA GLY A 45 5.68 12.83 8.00
C GLY A 45 5.13 11.98 6.85
N MET A 46 5.94 11.13 6.20
CA MET A 46 5.46 10.26 5.12
C MET A 46 4.45 9.19 5.60
N PRO A 47 4.64 8.51 6.75
CA PRO A 47 3.65 7.54 7.24
C PRO A 47 2.27 8.15 7.48
N ASP A 48 2.23 9.38 7.98
CA ASP A 48 1.01 10.14 8.25
C ASP A 48 0.36 10.65 6.95
N ALA A 49 1.15 11.11 5.98
CA ALA A 49 0.67 11.45 4.65
C ALA A 49 0.08 10.24 3.92
N LEU A 50 0.74 9.07 3.99
CA LEU A 50 0.22 7.82 3.45
C LEU A 50 -1.11 7.43 4.11
N ALA A 51 -1.21 7.53 5.44
CA ALA A 51 -2.45 7.25 6.16
C ALA A 51 -3.59 8.16 5.69
N ARG A 52 -3.35 9.46 5.57
CA ARG A 52 -4.34 10.42 5.04
C ARG A 52 -4.76 10.11 3.61
N ALA A 53 -3.80 9.79 2.74
CA ALA A 53 -4.10 9.41 1.36
C ALA A 53 -4.99 8.17 1.31
N LEU A 54 -4.65 7.10 2.04
CA LEU A 54 -5.46 5.89 2.11
C LEU A 54 -6.88 6.18 2.63
N ILE A 55 -7.00 6.94 3.73
CA ILE A 55 -8.33 7.30 4.27
C ILE A 55 -9.15 8.05 3.22
N ALA A 56 -8.54 8.99 2.48
CA ALA A 56 -9.24 9.79 1.48
C ALA A 56 -9.63 9.02 0.21
N THR A 57 -8.85 8.00 -0.20
CA THR A 57 -9.01 7.41 -1.54
C THR A 57 -9.65 6.03 -1.56
N ILE A 58 -9.52 5.23 -0.50
CA ILE A 58 -9.99 3.83 -0.47
C ILE A 58 -11.19 3.58 0.46
N GLN A 59 -11.59 4.55 1.28
CA GLN A 59 -12.74 4.40 2.16
C GLN A 59 -14.04 4.67 1.40
N VAL A 60 -14.90 3.66 1.32
CA VAL A 60 -16.28 3.80 0.83
C VAL A 60 -17.19 3.98 2.03
N ARG A 61 -18.12 4.94 1.96
CA ARG A 61 -19.09 5.18 3.05
C ARG A 61 -20.08 4.01 3.08
N GLY A 62 -19.98 3.16 4.10
CA GLY A 62 -20.83 1.98 4.28
C GLY A 62 -20.59 1.33 5.64
N GLY A 63 -21.35 0.28 5.96
CA GLY A 63 -21.22 -0.43 7.24
C GLY A 63 -21.40 -1.93 7.06
N PHE A 64 -20.68 -2.73 7.86
CA PHE A 64 -20.76 -4.19 7.81
C PHE A 64 -21.89 -4.78 8.68
N ILE A 65 -22.65 -3.93 9.38
CA ILE A 65 -23.64 -4.37 10.38
C ILE A 65 -25.03 -3.90 9.97
N GLY A 66 -25.92 -4.86 9.74
CA GLY A 66 -27.29 -4.64 9.30
C GLY A 66 -27.43 -4.77 7.78
N LYS A 67 -28.48 -5.47 7.33
CA LYS A 67 -28.72 -5.78 5.92
C LYS A 67 -28.73 -4.53 5.02
N ALA A 68 -29.35 -3.44 5.49
CA ALA A 68 -29.39 -2.17 4.75
C ALA A 68 -28.01 -1.49 4.63
N ALA A 69 -27.14 -1.61 5.64
CA ALA A 69 -25.78 -1.06 5.60
C ALA A 69 -24.88 -1.84 4.63
N ILE A 70 -25.08 -3.17 4.55
CA ILE A 70 -24.38 -4.05 3.62
C ILE A 70 -24.84 -3.76 2.18
N GLU A 71 -26.15 -3.67 1.93
CA GLU A 71 -26.69 -3.38 0.59
C GLU A 71 -26.25 -2.00 0.08
N SER A 72 -26.32 -0.96 0.91
CA SER A 72 -25.82 0.37 0.53
C SER A 72 -24.31 0.39 0.32
N GLY A 73 -23.53 -0.26 1.19
CA GLY A 73 -22.08 -0.35 1.04
C GLY A 73 -21.65 -1.10 -0.23
N ALA A 74 -22.35 -2.17 -0.59
CA ALA A 74 -22.12 -2.90 -1.83
C ALA A 74 -22.40 -2.04 -3.07
N HIS A 75 -23.51 -1.30 -3.06
CA HIS A 75 -23.87 -0.40 -4.16
C HIS A 75 -22.82 0.71 -4.35
N GLU A 76 -22.45 1.41 -3.29
CA GLU A 76 -21.42 2.46 -3.32
C GLU A 76 -20.04 1.93 -3.75
N MET A 77 -19.70 0.68 -3.38
CA MET A 77 -18.47 0.03 -3.82
C MET A 77 -18.48 -0.24 -5.32
N VAL A 78 -19.59 -0.76 -5.86
CA VAL A 78 -19.75 -1.00 -7.30
C VAL A 78 -19.63 0.31 -8.07
N GLU A 79 -20.34 1.35 -7.65
CA GLU A 79 -20.23 2.69 -8.26
C GLU A 79 -18.80 3.21 -8.22
N ARG A 80 -18.09 3.04 -7.10
CA ARG A 80 -16.70 3.49 -6.96
C ARG A 80 -15.71 2.73 -7.85
N ILE A 81 -15.93 1.44 -8.07
CA ILE A 81 -15.11 0.58 -8.95
C ILE A 81 -15.33 0.96 -10.42
N LEU A 82 -16.57 1.24 -10.81
CA LEU A 82 -16.93 1.59 -12.18
C LEU A 82 -16.61 3.05 -12.52
N ALA A 83 -16.57 3.94 -11.52
CA ALA A 83 -16.27 5.35 -11.72
C ALA A 83 -14.82 5.57 -12.21
N PRO A 84 -14.61 6.40 -13.25
CA PRO A 84 -13.27 6.81 -13.67
C PRO A 84 -12.55 7.49 -12.50
N SER A 85 -11.36 7.00 -12.17
CA SER A 85 -10.57 7.60 -11.10
C SER A 85 -9.56 8.57 -11.72
N PRO A 86 -9.74 9.90 -11.57
CA PRO A 86 -8.86 10.90 -12.21
C PRO A 86 -7.41 10.85 -11.69
N HIS A 87 -7.17 10.13 -10.58
CA HIS A 87 -5.88 10.00 -9.93
C HIS A 87 -5.21 8.63 -10.17
N LEU A 88 -5.89 7.69 -10.84
CA LEU A 88 -5.29 6.40 -11.16
C LEU A 88 -4.79 6.44 -12.61
N SER A 89 -3.47 6.36 -12.78
CA SER A 89 -2.89 6.08 -14.09
C SER A 89 -3.32 4.69 -14.55
N GLU A 90 -3.41 4.49 -15.87
CA GLU A 90 -3.54 3.15 -16.44
C GLU A 90 -2.44 2.26 -15.88
N ARG A 91 -2.82 1.06 -15.44
CA ARG A 91 -1.85 0.08 -14.97
C ARG A 91 -0.96 -0.29 -16.15
N PRO A 92 0.37 -0.15 -16.06
CA PRO A 92 1.25 -0.58 -17.14
C PRO A 92 1.02 -2.07 -17.46
N ALA A 93 0.87 -2.39 -18.74
CA ALA A 93 0.68 -3.76 -19.19
C ALA A 93 2.00 -4.54 -19.04
N GLY A 94 1.99 -5.58 -18.22
CA GLY A 94 3.15 -6.45 -17.99
C GLY A 94 2.98 -7.35 -16.77
N PRO A 95 3.82 -8.39 -16.62
CA PRO A 95 3.88 -9.18 -15.40
C PRO A 95 4.23 -8.28 -14.21
N VAL A 96 3.59 -8.53 -13.06
CA VAL A 96 3.91 -7.85 -11.80
C VAL A 96 5.23 -8.41 -11.29
N ALA A 97 6.35 -7.88 -11.79
CA ALA A 97 7.67 -8.21 -11.27
C ALA A 97 7.86 -7.55 -9.90
N PHE A 98 8.23 -8.33 -8.89
CA PHE A 98 8.56 -7.79 -7.57
C PHE A 98 10.02 -7.37 -7.55
N ARG A 99 10.34 -6.23 -6.92
CA ARG A 99 11.70 -5.67 -6.94
C ARG A 99 12.78 -6.68 -6.53
N TYR A 100 12.47 -7.53 -5.55
CA TYR A 100 13.40 -8.47 -4.95
C TYR A 100 13.23 -9.92 -5.40
N GLU A 101 12.46 -10.18 -6.46
CA GLU A 101 12.18 -11.53 -6.93
C GLU A 101 13.45 -12.34 -7.21
N ALA A 102 14.44 -11.73 -7.86
CA ALA A 102 15.73 -12.35 -8.15
C ALA A 102 16.60 -12.60 -6.91
N GLU A 103 16.51 -11.74 -5.88
CA GLU A 103 17.25 -11.93 -4.63
C GLU A 103 16.62 -13.05 -3.78
N LEU A 104 15.29 -13.21 -3.85
CA LEU A 104 14.55 -14.25 -3.15
C LEU A 104 14.68 -15.62 -3.81
N SER A 105 14.83 -15.68 -5.14
CA SER A 105 15.00 -16.94 -5.88
C SER A 105 16.40 -17.55 -5.73
N ASN A 106 17.38 -16.75 -5.31
CA ASN A 106 18.79 -17.14 -5.23
C ASN A 106 19.26 -17.42 -3.78
N GLY A 107 18.34 -17.39 -2.81
CA GLY A 107 18.61 -17.58 -1.38
C GLY A 107 18.37 -18.99 -0.87
#